data_AF-A0AAV4BPE7-F1
#
_entry.id   AF-A0AAV4BPE7-F1
#
_cell.length_a   1.000
_cell.length_b   1.000
_cell.length_c   1.000
_cell.angle_alpha   90.00
_cell.angle_beta   90.00
_cell.angle_gamma   90.00
#
_symmetry.space_group_name_H-M   'P 1'
#
loop_
_entity.id
_entity.type
_entity.pdbx_description
1 polymer ?
#
loop_
_entity_poly.entity_id
_entity_poly.type
_entity_poly.pdbx_seq_one_letter_code
_entity_poly.pdbx_strand_id
1 'polypeptide(L)'
;MNERARLKDDYRVVIDSNEENKGVGFLKEWADCAKSMTSTKGHVRQHCLTTDTGNALHHTCCALLDVSKFLLSTNTSVRHDFVLLGFFQQDDLEAHFGHFRIAAGCNFYITVQDVFSTHSIDKAKILVKYCDDIKKAPVSHDCEYCKAPLSDEEVYLIDEIPNMMESISKDEKLSLFYIAGYVASKSEEMCGEANDWHVEIKSFLETLNRGGLKYPKKALFILCLAAYLFFIHTQRLCRNRFVSSWRVFLEYIILTLCSLKIP
;
A
#
# COMPACT_ATOMS: atom_id res chain seq x y z
N MET A 1 6.96 -7.40 -28.79
CA MET A 1 6.41 -8.20 -27.67
C MET A 1 7.19 -9.50 -27.60
N ASN A 2 8.18 -9.60 -26.71
CA ASN A 2 8.83 -10.89 -26.43
C ASN A 2 7.98 -11.60 -25.38
N GLU A 3 7.16 -12.55 -25.82
CA GLU A 3 6.59 -13.54 -24.92
C GLU A 3 7.75 -14.31 -24.29
N ARG A 4 7.97 -14.10 -22.99
CA ARG A 4 8.81 -14.98 -22.17
C ARG A 4 8.09 -16.32 -22.09
N ALA A 5 8.28 -17.17 -23.11
CA ALA A 5 7.88 -18.55 -23.04
C ALA A 5 8.61 -19.18 -21.85
N ARG A 6 7.89 -19.41 -20.74
CA ARG A 6 8.42 -20.21 -19.63
C ARG A 6 8.63 -21.60 -20.20
N LEU A 7 9.89 -21.97 -20.41
CA LEU A 7 10.27 -23.35 -20.75
C LEU A 7 9.59 -24.26 -19.72
N LYS A 8 8.90 -25.30 -20.20
CA LYS A 8 8.18 -26.27 -19.40
C LYS A 8 9.23 -27.07 -18.61
N ASP A 9 9.57 -26.57 -17.43
CA ASP A 9 10.52 -27.18 -16.52
C ASP A 9 9.77 -28.20 -15.67
N ASP A 10 9.97 -29.48 -15.97
CA ASP A 10 9.31 -30.60 -15.29
C ASP A 10 9.66 -30.65 -13.78
N TYR A 11 10.75 -30.01 -13.34
CA TYR A 11 11.13 -29.90 -11.93
C TYR A 11 10.45 -28.73 -11.19
N ARG A 12 9.75 -27.85 -11.91
CA ARG A 12 8.90 -26.81 -11.31
C ARG A 12 7.45 -27.23 -11.13
N VAL A 13 7.13 -28.48 -11.46
CA VAL A 13 5.80 -29.06 -11.22
C VAL A 13 5.58 -29.19 -9.71
N VAL A 14 4.33 -29.00 -9.30
CA VAL A 14 3.93 -29.10 -7.89
C VAL A 14 4.19 -30.50 -7.34
N ILE A 15 4.46 -30.59 -6.04
CA ILE A 15 4.54 -31.89 -5.38
C ILE A 15 3.11 -32.35 -5.10
N ASP A 16 2.69 -33.45 -5.73
CA ASP A 16 1.37 -34.05 -5.59
C ASP A 16 1.47 -35.46 -4.97
N SER A 17 0.33 -36.10 -4.74
CA SER A 17 0.27 -37.45 -4.19
C SER A 17 0.60 -38.55 -5.20
N ASN A 18 0.99 -38.24 -6.44
CA ASN A 18 1.32 -39.25 -7.43
C ASN A 18 2.71 -39.85 -7.14
N GLU A 19 2.81 -41.18 -7.15
CA GLU A 19 4.07 -41.89 -6.86
C GLU A 19 5.18 -41.59 -7.89
N GLU A 20 4.82 -41.10 -9.08
CA GLU A 20 5.77 -40.69 -10.13
C GLU A 20 6.35 -39.28 -9.94
N ASN A 21 6.08 -38.61 -8.82
CA ASN A 21 6.54 -37.24 -8.61
C ASN A 21 8.07 -37.16 -8.42
N LYS A 22 8.77 -36.94 -9.54
CA LYS A 22 10.23 -36.82 -9.63
C LYS A 22 10.82 -35.77 -8.69
N GLY A 23 10.03 -34.76 -8.28
CA GLY A 23 10.47 -33.69 -7.39
C GLY A 23 10.85 -34.17 -5.99
N VAL A 24 10.15 -35.18 -5.46
CA VAL A 24 10.39 -35.72 -4.10
C VAL A 24 11.70 -36.50 -4.05
N GLY A 25 11.96 -37.34 -5.07
CA GLY A 25 13.21 -38.09 -5.21
C GLY A 25 14.41 -37.16 -5.39
N PHE A 26 14.28 -36.19 -6.30
CA PHE A 26 15.31 -35.20 -6.58
C PHE A 26 15.74 -34.42 -5.32
N LEU A 27 14.78 -33.93 -4.53
CA LEU A 27 15.09 -33.16 -3.31
C LEU A 27 15.86 -33.97 -2.28
N LYS A 28 15.56 -35.27 -2.16
CA LYS A 28 16.27 -36.16 -1.23
C LYS A 28 17.70 -36.42 -1.72
N GLU A 29 17.86 -36.77 -2.99
CA GLU A 29 19.18 -36.96 -3.61
C GLU A 29 20.03 -35.68 -3.51
N TRP A 30 19.42 -34.52 -3.72
CA TRP A 30 20.06 -33.23 -3.57
C TRP A 30 20.47 -32.94 -2.13
N ALA A 31 19.64 -33.28 -1.15
CA ALA A 31 19.96 -33.14 0.28
C ALA A 31 21.20 -33.96 0.67
N ASP A 32 21.23 -35.23 0.24
CA ASP A 32 22.34 -36.14 0.51
C ASP A 32 23.62 -35.68 -0.21
N CYS A 33 23.48 -35.22 -1.46
CA CYS A 33 24.57 -34.67 -2.26
C CYS A 33 25.19 -33.44 -1.58
N ALA A 34 24.37 -32.49 -1.13
CA ALA A 34 24.84 -31.29 -0.44
C ALA A 34 25.58 -31.59 0.86
N LYS A 35 25.14 -32.61 1.59
CA LYS A 35 25.85 -33.08 2.79
C LYS A 35 27.21 -33.68 2.45
N SER A 36 27.30 -34.44 1.35
CA SER A 36 28.57 -34.98 0.85
C SER A 36 29.54 -33.91 0.35
N MET A 37 29.03 -32.75 -0.07
CA MET A 37 29.81 -31.59 -0.53
C MET A 37 30.33 -30.70 0.61
N THR A 38 30.05 -31.03 1.87
CA THR A 38 30.56 -30.27 3.03
C THR A 38 32.05 -30.47 3.22
N SER A 39 32.75 -29.40 3.63
CA SER A 39 34.19 -29.44 3.87
C SER A 39 34.56 -30.46 4.94
N THR A 40 35.20 -31.56 4.52
CA THR A 40 35.96 -32.47 5.40
C THR A 40 37.43 -32.03 5.46
N LYS A 41 38.15 -32.45 6.51
CA LYS A 41 39.58 -32.16 6.70
C LYS A 41 40.36 -32.58 5.43
N GLY A 42 40.83 -31.61 4.64
CA GLY A 42 41.62 -31.83 3.42
C GLY A 42 41.07 -31.20 2.14
N HIS A 43 39.81 -30.75 2.12
CA HIS A 43 39.25 -30.07 0.94
C HIS A 43 39.52 -28.57 0.92
N VAL A 44 39.98 -28.05 -0.22
CA VAL A 44 40.17 -26.61 -0.45
C VAL A 44 38.81 -25.92 -0.47
N ARG A 45 38.65 -24.87 0.34
CA ARG A 45 37.39 -24.12 0.58
C ARG A 45 36.69 -23.62 -0.69
N GLN A 46 37.39 -23.55 -1.81
CA GLN A 46 36.89 -23.08 -3.10
C GLN A 46 35.94 -24.06 -3.81
N HIS A 47 35.90 -25.33 -3.41
CA HIS A 47 35.09 -26.37 -4.07
C HIS A 47 34.10 -27.09 -3.14
N CYS A 48 33.89 -26.59 -1.92
CA CYS A 48 33.03 -27.23 -0.94
C CYS A 48 32.11 -26.22 -0.25
N LEU A 49 30.93 -26.69 0.15
CA LEU A 49 30.06 -25.93 1.03
C LEU A 49 30.70 -25.84 2.42
N THR A 50 30.45 -24.72 3.11
CA THR A 50 30.74 -24.66 4.55
C THR A 50 29.88 -25.70 5.26
N THR A 51 30.35 -26.18 6.41
CA THR A 51 29.61 -27.15 7.22
C THR A 51 28.21 -26.64 7.56
N ASP A 52 28.09 -25.35 7.91
CA ASP A 52 26.81 -24.74 8.24
C ASP A 52 25.87 -24.67 7.03
N THR A 53 26.36 -24.24 5.87
CA THR A 53 25.54 -24.14 4.65
C THR A 53 25.09 -25.52 4.17
N GLY A 54 25.97 -26.52 4.16
CA GLY A 54 25.57 -27.87 3.73
C GLY A 54 24.60 -28.53 4.71
N ASN A 55 24.79 -28.35 6.02
CA ASN A 55 23.83 -28.81 7.02
C ASN A 55 22.48 -28.10 6.88
N ALA A 56 22.48 -26.77 6.73
CA ALA A 56 21.26 -25.99 6.54
C ALA A 56 20.50 -26.44 5.29
N LEU A 57 21.19 -26.68 4.18
CA LEU A 57 20.58 -27.14 2.93
C LEU A 57 19.96 -28.54 3.09
N HIS A 58 20.71 -29.46 3.70
CA HIS A 58 20.22 -30.82 3.98
C HIS A 58 18.98 -30.79 4.89
N HIS A 59 19.03 -30.04 6.00
CA HIS A 59 17.89 -29.90 6.91
C HIS A 59 16.68 -29.27 6.23
N THR A 60 16.89 -28.23 5.42
CA THR A 60 15.80 -27.56 4.69
C THR A 60 15.14 -28.52 3.70
N CYS A 61 15.91 -29.24 2.89
CA CYS A 61 15.37 -30.18 1.91
C CYS A 61 14.61 -31.33 2.59
N CYS A 62 15.16 -31.92 3.66
CA CYS A 62 14.49 -32.98 4.41
C CYS A 62 13.20 -32.47 5.08
N ALA A 63 13.23 -31.29 5.70
CA ALA A 63 12.05 -30.71 6.33
C ALA A 63 10.94 -30.41 5.32
N LEU A 64 11.28 -29.86 4.15
CA LEU A 64 10.32 -29.61 3.08
C LEU A 64 9.68 -30.92 2.57
N LEU A 65 10.45 -32.00 2.48
CA LEU A 65 9.93 -33.31 2.11
C LEU A 65 8.98 -33.88 3.16
N ASP A 66 9.36 -33.82 4.43
CA ASP A 66 8.54 -34.33 5.53
C ASP A 66 7.23 -33.55 5.66
N VAL A 67 7.30 -32.22 5.56
CA VAL A 67 6.11 -31.35 5.54
C VAL A 67 5.23 -31.65 4.32
N SER A 68 5.81 -31.81 3.13
CA SER A 68 5.04 -32.11 1.91
C SER A 68 4.32 -33.45 2.03
N LYS A 69 5.02 -34.50 2.50
CA LYS A 69 4.40 -35.81 2.75
C LYS A 69 3.28 -35.72 3.78
N PHE A 70 3.48 -34.97 4.86
CA PHE A 70 2.45 -34.76 5.87
C PHE A 70 1.21 -34.08 5.27
N LEU A 71 1.37 -32.96 4.55
CA LEU A 71 0.26 -32.20 3.97
C LEU A 71 -0.53 -33.00 2.92
N LEU A 72 0.12 -33.93 2.20
CA LEU A 72 -0.52 -34.78 1.20
C LEU A 72 -1.21 -36.03 1.79
N SER A 73 -0.63 -36.60 2.86
CA SER A 73 -1.09 -37.88 3.44
C SER A 73 -1.97 -37.74 4.68
N THR A 74 -2.09 -36.53 5.26
CA THR A 74 -2.90 -36.32 6.45
C THR A 74 -4.40 -36.53 6.16
N ASN A 75 -5.13 -37.10 7.12
CA ASN A 75 -6.57 -37.31 7.05
C ASN A 75 -7.37 -36.18 7.74
N THR A 76 -6.71 -35.07 8.06
CA THR A 76 -7.34 -33.90 8.67
C THR A 76 -7.91 -32.94 7.63
N SER A 77 -8.62 -31.91 8.06
CA SER A 77 -9.16 -30.84 7.20
C SER A 77 -8.09 -30.02 6.46
N VAL A 78 -6.80 -30.26 6.76
CA VAL A 78 -5.63 -29.57 6.17
C VAL A 78 -5.00 -30.42 5.04
N ARG A 79 -5.67 -31.48 4.59
CA ARG A 79 -5.19 -32.25 3.45
C ARG A 79 -5.20 -31.38 2.19
N HIS A 80 -4.07 -31.34 1.50
CA HIS A 80 -3.92 -30.66 0.23
C HIS A 80 -3.72 -31.68 -0.91
N ASP A 81 -4.19 -31.36 -2.11
CA ASP A 81 -3.98 -32.19 -3.30
C ASP A 81 -2.55 -32.03 -3.86
N PHE A 82 -1.96 -30.86 -3.63
CA PHE A 82 -0.60 -30.52 -4.05
C PHE A 82 0.05 -29.53 -3.07
N VAL A 83 1.38 -29.49 -3.07
CA VAL A 83 2.21 -28.61 -2.25
C VAL A 83 3.15 -27.81 -3.14
N LEU A 84 3.13 -26.50 -2.94
CA LEU A 84 3.98 -25.53 -3.63
C LEU A 84 5.13 -25.12 -2.71
N LEU A 85 6.33 -25.65 -2.95
CA LEU A 85 7.49 -25.41 -2.08
C LEU A 85 7.93 -23.94 -2.03
N GLY A 86 7.63 -23.15 -3.05
CA GLY A 86 7.96 -21.73 -3.11
C GLY A 86 7.33 -20.89 -1.99
N PHE A 87 6.24 -21.36 -1.38
CA PHE A 87 5.61 -20.66 -0.25
C PHE A 87 6.36 -20.79 1.08
N PHE A 88 7.32 -21.72 1.20
CA PHE A 88 8.16 -21.85 2.39
C PHE A 88 9.39 -20.96 2.36
N GLN A 89 9.52 -20.09 1.34
CA GLN A 89 10.62 -19.16 1.19
C GLN A 89 10.37 -17.85 1.94
N GLN A 90 11.45 -17.13 2.25
CA GLN A 90 11.39 -15.81 2.90
C GLN A 90 11.26 -14.65 1.90
N ASP A 91 11.18 -14.94 0.59
CA ASP A 91 11.13 -13.96 -0.49
C ASP A 91 10.03 -12.90 -0.28
N ASP A 92 8.85 -13.29 0.21
CA ASP A 92 7.75 -12.36 0.49
C ASP A 92 8.12 -11.36 1.61
N LEU A 93 8.86 -11.82 2.64
CA LEU A 93 9.36 -10.96 3.69
C LEU A 93 10.44 -10.01 3.16
N GLU A 94 11.37 -10.52 2.34
CA GLU A 94 12.41 -9.69 1.72
C GLU A 94 11.83 -8.62 0.78
N ALA A 95 10.81 -8.99 0.00
CA ALA A 95 10.06 -8.07 -0.83
C ALA A 95 9.38 -6.99 0.02
N HIS A 96 8.81 -7.37 1.18
CA HIS A 96 8.20 -6.41 2.11
C HIS A 96 9.23 -5.45 2.74
N PHE A 97 10.42 -5.94 3.10
CA PHE A 97 11.52 -5.06 3.52
C PHE A 97 11.99 -4.14 2.39
N GLY A 98 11.99 -4.62 1.15
CA GLY A 98 12.24 -3.80 -0.03
C GLY A 98 11.23 -2.67 -0.17
N HIS A 99 9.95 -2.96 0.04
CA HIS A 99 8.88 -1.95 0.04
C HIS A 99 9.09 -0.89 1.13
N PHE A 100 9.46 -1.27 2.35
CA PHE A 100 9.79 -0.30 3.40
C PHE A 100 10.96 0.61 3.02
N ARG A 101 12.01 0.07 2.40
CA ARG A 101 13.13 0.89 1.90
C ARG A 101 12.67 1.88 0.83
N ILE A 102 11.85 1.45 -0.12
CA ILE A 102 11.31 2.31 -1.18
C ILE A 102 10.45 3.43 -0.58
N ALA A 103 9.57 3.10 0.39
CA ALA A 103 8.73 4.06 1.07
C ALA A 103 9.55 5.12 1.84
N ALA A 104 10.68 4.73 2.40
CA ALA A 104 11.64 5.61 3.07
C ALA A 104 12.62 6.32 2.10
N GLY A 105 12.29 6.42 0.81
CA GLY A 105 13.11 7.13 -0.18
C GLY A 105 14.25 6.31 -0.78
N CYS A 106 14.15 4.98 -0.78
CA CYS A 106 15.18 4.03 -1.22
C CYS A 106 16.46 4.05 -0.36
N ASN A 107 16.35 4.42 0.91
CA ASN A 107 17.47 4.37 1.84
C ASN A 107 17.82 2.92 2.20
N PHE A 108 19.13 2.61 2.24
CA PHE A 108 19.58 1.27 2.62
C PHE A 108 19.33 0.98 4.11
N TYR A 109 19.54 2.00 4.95
CA TYR A 109 19.23 1.97 6.37
C TYR A 109 17.92 2.69 6.61
N ILE A 110 16.96 1.96 7.16
CA ILE A 110 15.66 2.49 7.58
C ILE A 110 15.54 2.36 9.09
N THR A 111 14.85 3.32 9.73
CA THR A 111 14.59 3.24 11.17
C THR A 111 13.38 2.37 11.44
N VAL A 112 13.26 1.89 12.68
CA VAL A 112 12.05 1.17 13.14
C VAL A 112 10.81 2.06 13.01
N GLN A 113 10.95 3.36 13.18
CA GLN A 113 9.86 4.32 13.05
C GLN A 113 9.37 4.45 11.60
N ASP A 114 10.27 4.37 10.61
CA ASP A 114 9.92 4.36 9.18
C ASP A 114 9.15 3.09 8.80
N VAL A 115 9.49 1.96 9.42
CA VAL A 115 8.75 0.70 9.23
C VAL A 115 7.33 0.83 9.77
N PHE A 116 7.17 1.34 11.01
CA PHE A 116 5.83 1.52 11.60
C PHE A 116 4.98 2.53 10.84
N SER A 117 5.56 3.63 10.36
CA SER A 117 4.83 4.64 9.58
C SER A 117 4.37 4.06 8.24
N THR A 118 5.25 3.36 7.52
CA THR A 118 4.91 2.70 6.26
C THR A 118 3.85 1.62 6.46
N HIS A 119 3.98 0.80 7.51
CA HIS A 119 3.00 -0.23 7.83
C HIS A 119 1.63 0.37 8.17
N SER A 120 1.59 1.49 8.89
CA SER A 120 0.35 2.22 9.17
C SER A 120 -0.32 2.73 7.90
N ILE A 121 0.47 3.23 6.94
CA ILE A 121 0.00 3.64 5.62
C ILE A 121 -0.58 2.44 4.84
N ASP A 122 0.11 1.30 4.83
CA ASP A 122 -0.37 0.12 4.11
C ASP A 122 -1.64 -0.47 4.73
N LYS A 123 -1.72 -0.50 6.06
CA LYS A 123 -2.95 -0.84 6.78
C LYS A 123 -4.09 0.08 6.38
N ALA A 124 -3.86 1.40 6.33
CA ALA A 124 -4.85 2.36 5.87
C ALA A 124 -5.25 2.12 4.40
N LYS A 125 -4.30 1.81 3.50
CA LYS A 125 -4.61 1.46 2.10
C LYS A 125 -5.46 0.20 1.99
N ILE A 126 -5.14 -0.85 2.75
CA ILE A 126 -5.90 -2.10 2.78
C ILE A 126 -7.31 -1.82 3.28
N LEU A 127 -7.44 -1.09 4.40
CA LEU A 127 -8.73 -0.67 4.93
C LEU A 127 -9.50 0.11 3.85
N VAL A 128 -8.88 1.07 3.17
CA VAL A 128 -9.56 1.81 2.10
C VAL A 128 -9.99 0.92 0.93
N LYS A 129 -9.17 -0.08 0.59
CA LYS A 129 -9.43 -0.99 -0.54
C LYS A 129 -10.52 -2.02 -0.23
N TYR A 130 -10.62 -2.50 1.00
CA TYR A 130 -11.52 -3.60 1.40
C TYR A 130 -12.67 -3.18 2.32
N CYS A 131 -12.66 -1.95 2.82
CA CYS A 131 -13.83 -1.37 3.45
C CYS A 131 -14.84 -1.05 2.33
N ASP A 132 -15.80 -1.95 2.17
CA ASP A 132 -16.89 -1.84 1.19
C ASP A 132 -17.66 -0.51 1.32
N ASP A 133 -17.67 0.09 2.52
CA ASP A 133 -18.23 1.42 2.83
C ASP A 133 -17.66 2.54 1.94
N ILE A 134 -16.44 2.38 1.41
CA ILE A 134 -15.78 3.38 0.57
C ILE A 134 -16.10 3.17 -0.92
N LYS A 135 -16.30 1.92 -1.35
CA LYS A 135 -16.47 1.56 -2.77
C LYS A 135 -17.91 1.51 -3.24
N LYS A 136 -18.88 1.35 -2.33
CA LYS A 136 -20.30 1.26 -2.66
C LYS A 136 -21.10 2.31 -1.90
N ALA A 137 -21.59 3.33 -2.59
CA ALA A 137 -22.77 4.03 -2.10
C ALA A 137 -24.00 3.12 -2.30
N PRO A 138 -25.01 3.11 -1.41
CA PRO A 138 -25.06 3.53 -0.02
C PRO A 138 -25.24 2.27 0.86
N VAL A 139 -24.16 1.58 1.22
CA VAL A 139 -24.25 0.76 2.43
C VAL A 139 -24.20 1.76 3.58
N SER A 140 -25.21 1.73 4.45
CA SER A 140 -25.39 2.72 5.51
C SER A 140 -24.12 2.78 6.37
N HIS A 141 -23.29 3.80 6.15
CA HIS A 141 -22.31 4.20 7.17
C HIS A 141 -23.15 4.55 8.41
N ASP A 142 -23.16 3.64 9.37
CA ASP A 142 -23.94 3.76 10.59
C ASP A 142 -22.96 4.12 11.70
N CYS A 143 -22.60 5.40 11.73
CA CYS A 143 -21.97 5.99 12.90
C CYS A 143 -22.97 6.93 13.57
N GLU A 144 -22.78 7.19 14.85
CA GLU A 144 -23.63 8.08 15.66
C GLU A 144 -23.87 9.44 14.97
N TYR A 145 -22.92 9.87 14.14
CA TYR A 145 -22.93 11.15 13.45
C TYR A 145 -23.59 11.15 12.07
N CYS A 146 -23.90 10.01 11.47
CA CYS A 146 -24.47 9.95 10.11
C CYS A 146 -25.93 10.39 10.02
N LYS A 147 -26.70 10.14 11.09
CA LYS A 147 -28.15 10.39 11.15
C LYS A 147 -28.50 11.50 12.14
N ALA A 148 -27.54 11.97 12.93
CA ALA A 148 -27.76 13.07 13.86
C ALA A 148 -27.89 14.40 13.09
N PRO A 149 -28.81 15.30 13.47
CA PRO A 149 -28.86 16.65 12.91
C PRO A 149 -27.53 17.37 13.17
N LEU A 150 -27.19 18.34 12.31
CA LEU A 150 -26.05 19.23 12.55
C LEU A 150 -26.30 20.00 13.85
N SER A 151 -25.28 20.13 14.69
CA SER A 151 -25.36 21.00 15.86
C SER A 151 -25.19 22.45 15.42
N ASP A 152 -25.68 23.40 16.23
CA ASP A 152 -25.57 24.83 15.92
C ASP A 152 -24.11 25.26 15.78
N GLU A 153 -23.19 24.64 16.52
CA GLU A 153 -21.75 24.88 16.40
C GLU A 153 -21.18 24.39 15.06
N GLU A 154 -21.68 23.27 14.52
CA GLU A 154 -21.26 22.77 13.21
C GLU A 154 -21.81 23.62 12.07
N VAL A 155 -23.04 24.12 12.21
CA VAL A 155 -23.62 25.07 11.24
C VAL A 155 -22.82 26.35 11.21
N TYR A 156 -22.53 26.93 12.38
CA TYR A 156 -21.68 28.12 12.50
C TYR A 156 -20.27 27.87 11.93
N LEU A 157 -19.68 26.71 12.21
CA LEU A 157 -18.38 26.33 11.65
C LEU A 157 -18.42 26.29 10.12
N ILE A 158 -19.47 25.72 9.52
CA ILE A 158 -19.61 25.63 8.06
C ILE A 158 -19.67 27.03 7.44
N ASP A 159 -20.42 27.95 8.05
CA ASP A 159 -20.54 29.34 7.58
C ASP A 159 -19.21 30.09 7.69
N GLU A 160 -18.39 29.80 8.70
CA GLU A 160 -17.08 30.44 8.91
C GLU A 160 -15.93 29.79 8.14
N ILE A 161 -16.08 28.58 7.58
CA ILE A 161 -15.02 27.90 6.82
C ILE A 161 -14.39 28.79 5.73
N PRO A 162 -15.15 29.52 4.89
CA PRO A 162 -14.57 30.44 3.90
C PRO A 162 -13.63 31.48 4.50
N ASN A 163 -13.96 32.03 5.67
CA ASN A 163 -13.12 33.00 6.38
C ASN A 163 -11.90 32.31 6.99
N MET A 164 -12.10 31.13 7.58
CA MET A 164 -11.03 30.34 8.20
C MET A 164 -9.99 29.84 7.18
N MET A 165 -10.35 29.65 5.91
CA MET A 165 -9.39 29.25 4.86
C MET A 165 -8.22 30.23 4.71
N GLU A 166 -8.45 31.52 4.96
CA GLU A 166 -7.38 32.53 4.93
C GLU A 166 -6.37 32.30 6.05
N SER A 167 -6.84 31.85 7.21
CA SER A 167 -6.02 31.61 8.41
C SER A 167 -5.11 30.38 8.35
N ILE A 168 -5.34 29.44 7.41
CA ILE A 168 -4.48 28.26 7.23
C ILE A 168 -3.08 28.74 6.81
N SER A 169 -2.04 28.16 7.45
CA SER A 169 -0.66 28.54 7.19
C SER A 169 -0.26 28.24 5.73
N LYS A 170 0.80 28.93 5.25
CA LYS A 170 1.30 28.72 3.89
C LYS A 170 1.77 27.27 3.66
N ASP A 171 2.47 26.70 4.63
CA ASP A 171 3.01 25.33 4.53
C ASP A 171 1.90 24.27 4.51
N GLU A 172 0.83 24.47 5.29
CA GLU A 172 -0.35 23.62 5.25
C GLU A 172 -1.09 23.75 3.91
N LYS A 173 -1.25 24.97 3.37
CA LYS A 173 -1.84 25.18 2.04
C LYS A 173 -1.05 24.47 0.94
N LEU A 174 0.28 24.54 0.97
CA LEU A 174 1.15 23.84 0.01
C LEU A 174 1.03 22.31 0.15
N SER A 175 0.96 21.81 1.38
CA SER A 175 0.76 20.38 1.66
C SER A 175 -0.61 19.89 1.18
N LEU A 176 -1.66 20.66 1.43
CA LEU A 176 -3.02 20.36 0.96
C LEU A 176 -3.12 20.48 -0.57
N PHE A 177 -2.34 21.37 -1.19
CA PHE A 177 -2.25 21.46 -2.65
C PHE A 177 -1.65 20.19 -3.24
N TYR A 178 -0.57 19.69 -2.63
CA TYR A 178 0.05 18.42 -3.03
C TYR A 178 -0.93 17.25 -2.91
N ILE A 179 -1.69 17.17 -1.81
CA ILE A 179 -2.73 16.15 -1.61
C ILE A 179 -3.83 16.28 -2.67
N ALA A 180 -4.31 17.49 -2.95
CA ALA A 180 -5.30 17.74 -3.99
C ALA A 180 -4.78 17.33 -5.37
N GLY A 181 -3.51 17.58 -5.68
CA GLY A 181 -2.84 17.10 -6.90
C GLY A 181 -2.77 15.58 -6.99
N TYR A 182 -2.51 14.90 -5.88
CA TYR A 182 -2.59 13.44 -5.81
C TYR A 182 -4.01 12.92 -6.06
N VAL A 183 -5.03 13.55 -5.48
CA VAL A 183 -6.44 13.20 -5.74
C VAL A 183 -6.79 13.41 -7.21
N ALA A 184 -6.41 14.55 -7.79
CA ALA A 184 -6.58 14.83 -9.21
C ALA A 184 -5.86 13.81 -10.10
N SER A 185 -4.69 13.30 -9.69
CA SER A 185 -3.99 12.24 -10.44
C SER A 185 -4.81 10.95 -10.61
N LYS A 186 -5.77 10.69 -9.72
CA LYS A 186 -6.65 9.53 -9.76
C LYS A 186 -7.94 9.76 -10.56
N SER A 187 -8.29 11.00 -10.87
CA SER A 187 -9.48 11.37 -11.65
C SER A 187 -9.12 12.49 -12.63
N GLU A 188 -9.02 12.13 -13.90
CA GLU A 188 -8.58 13.05 -14.97
C GLU A 188 -9.48 14.29 -15.10
N GLU A 189 -10.77 14.14 -14.82
CA GLU A 189 -11.76 15.24 -14.81
C GLU A 189 -11.44 16.34 -13.78
N MET A 190 -10.66 16.03 -12.75
CA MET A 190 -10.33 16.95 -11.66
C MET A 190 -8.94 17.60 -11.83
N CYS A 191 -8.25 17.28 -12.93
CA CYS A 191 -6.98 17.91 -13.29
C CYS A 191 -7.22 19.33 -13.84
N GLY A 192 -6.43 20.28 -13.36
CA GLY A 192 -6.35 21.65 -13.85
C GLY A 192 -5.03 21.91 -14.57
N GLU A 193 -4.82 23.15 -15.01
CA GLU A 193 -3.58 23.56 -15.68
C GLU A 193 -2.60 24.21 -14.69
N ALA A 194 -1.30 24.10 -14.97
CA ALA A 194 -0.29 24.77 -14.17
C ALA A 194 -0.47 26.30 -14.19
N ASN A 195 -0.91 26.87 -15.31
CA ASN A 195 -1.06 28.31 -15.50
C ASN A 195 -2.09 28.96 -14.58
N ASP A 196 -3.03 28.19 -14.04
CA ASP A 196 -4.08 28.66 -13.15
C ASP A 196 -3.60 29.06 -11.75
N TRP A 197 -2.33 28.76 -11.45
CA TRP A 197 -1.74 28.85 -10.12
C TRP A 197 -0.53 29.79 -10.05
N HIS A 198 -0.34 30.38 -8.87
CA HIS A 198 0.74 31.33 -8.60
C HIS A 198 2.12 30.69 -8.60
N VAL A 199 3.14 31.54 -8.83
CA VAL A 199 4.54 31.12 -9.02
C VAL A 199 5.10 30.39 -7.80
N GLU A 200 4.69 30.75 -6.59
CA GLU A 200 5.13 30.10 -5.35
C GLU A 200 4.71 28.62 -5.30
N ILE A 201 3.46 28.31 -5.69
CA ILE A 201 2.93 26.94 -5.72
C ILE A 201 3.65 26.11 -6.80
N LYS A 202 3.92 26.73 -7.96
CA LYS A 202 4.69 26.10 -9.04
C LYS A 202 6.09 25.74 -8.59
N SER A 203 6.80 26.69 -7.97
CA SER A 203 8.15 26.50 -7.47
C SER A 203 8.20 25.38 -6.42
N PHE A 204 7.26 25.36 -5.48
CA PHE A 204 7.15 24.28 -4.50
C PHE A 204 6.94 22.92 -5.17
N LEU A 205 6.00 22.80 -6.10
CA LEU A 205 5.77 21.53 -6.79
C LEU A 205 6.94 21.10 -7.66
N GLU A 206 7.62 22.02 -8.34
CA GLU A 206 8.80 21.73 -9.16
C GLU A 206 9.93 21.10 -8.33
N THR A 207 10.14 21.55 -7.09
CA THR A 207 11.13 20.92 -6.19
C THR A 207 10.79 19.47 -5.83
N LEU A 208 9.50 19.12 -5.84
CA LEU A 208 9.01 17.78 -5.49
C LEU A 208 8.74 16.91 -6.72
N ASN A 209 8.64 17.50 -7.91
CA ASN A 209 8.16 16.82 -9.09
C ASN A 209 9.21 15.86 -9.67
N ARG A 210 8.86 14.59 -9.74
CA ARG A 210 9.65 13.53 -10.40
C ARG A 210 9.04 13.08 -11.74
N GLY A 211 8.22 13.91 -12.36
CA GLY A 211 7.60 13.68 -13.67
C GLY A 211 6.17 13.13 -13.66
N GLY A 212 5.50 13.12 -12.50
CA GLY A 212 4.17 12.52 -12.33
C GLY A 212 3.17 13.32 -11.51
N LEU A 213 3.54 14.52 -11.02
CA LEU A 213 2.62 15.36 -10.25
C LEU A 213 1.64 16.09 -11.18
N LYS A 214 0.37 16.14 -10.77
CA LYS A 214 -0.70 16.85 -11.49
C LYS A 214 -1.20 18.04 -10.68
N TYR A 215 -1.70 19.04 -11.38
CA TYR A 215 -2.34 20.21 -10.77
C TYR A 215 -3.84 19.94 -10.57
N PRO A 216 -4.40 20.22 -9.38
CA PRO A 216 -5.84 20.13 -9.16
C PRO A 216 -6.58 21.32 -9.77
N LYS A 217 -7.86 21.16 -10.09
CA LYS A 217 -8.78 22.30 -10.32
C LYS A 217 -8.98 23.11 -9.03
N LYS A 218 -9.25 24.41 -9.16
CA LYS A 218 -9.52 25.31 -8.02
C LYS A 218 -10.61 24.79 -7.09
N ALA A 219 -11.71 24.28 -7.64
CA ALA A 219 -12.80 23.70 -6.85
C ALA A 219 -12.35 22.51 -5.98
N LEU A 220 -11.47 21.64 -6.49
CA LEU A 220 -10.95 20.51 -5.73
C LEU A 220 -10.02 20.98 -4.60
N PHE A 221 -9.18 21.98 -4.86
CA PHE A 221 -8.30 22.52 -3.83
C PHE A 221 -9.10 23.17 -2.68
N ILE A 222 -10.13 23.95 -3.01
CA ILE A 222 -11.02 24.56 -2.03
C ILE A 222 -11.75 23.48 -1.20
N LEU A 223 -12.21 22.41 -1.85
CA LEU A 223 -12.81 21.27 -1.15
C LEU A 223 -11.84 20.62 -0.17
N CYS A 224 -10.56 20.47 -0.55
CA CYS A 224 -9.53 19.94 0.34
C CYS A 224 -9.28 20.85 1.56
N LEU A 225 -9.24 22.17 1.36
CA LEU A 225 -9.11 23.14 2.47
C LEU A 225 -10.33 23.08 3.41
N ALA A 226 -11.54 23.01 2.85
CA ALA A 226 -12.78 22.93 3.62
C ALA A 226 -12.84 21.63 4.43
N ALA A 227 -12.53 20.50 3.80
CA ALA A 227 -12.47 19.21 4.46
C ALA A 227 -11.45 19.21 5.61
N TYR A 228 -10.26 19.75 5.37
CA TYR A 228 -9.22 19.85 6.39
C TYR A 228 -9.69 20.63 7.63
N LEU A 229 -10.25 21.83 7.43
CA LEU A 229 -10.78 22.65 8.53
C LEU A 229 -11.93 21.94 9.25
N PHE A 230 -12.86 21.37 8.50
CA PHE A 230 -13.98 20.63 9.06
C PHE A 230 -13.51 19.50 9.98
N PHE A 231 -12.56 18.67 9.52
CA PHE A 231 -12.09 17.53 10.31
C PHE A 231 -11.22 17.95 11.50
N ILE A 232 -10.46 19.04 11.41
CA ILE A 232 -9.69 19.57 12.54
C ILE A 232 -10.60 20.11 13.64
N HIS A 233 -11.59 20.92 13.28
CA HIS A 233 -12.43 21.59 14.25
C HIS A 233 -13.50 20.68 14.84
N THR A 234 -14.05 19.75 14.07
CA THR A 234 -15.06 18.82 14.57
C THR A 234 -14.45 17.63 15.30
N GLN A 235 -13.19 17.27 15.00
CA GLN A 235 -12.55 16.01 15.42
C GLN A 235 -13.38 14.75 15.10
N ARG A 236 -14.37 14.86 14.21
CA ARG A 236 -15.32 13.80 13.85
C ARG A 236 -14.99 13.28 12.45
N LEU A 237 -14.48 12.06 12.37
CA LEU A 237 -14.06 11.42 11.11
C LEU A 237 -15.23 10.79 10.32
N CYS A 238 -16.34 11.50 10.17
CA CYS A 238 -17.49 11.03 9.41
C CYS A 238 -17.60 11.71 8.03
N ARG A 239 -17.29 10.96 6.98
CA ARG A 239 -17.42 11.41 5.58
C ARG A 239 -18.86 11.80 5.24
N ASN A 240 -19.85 10.97 5.62
CA ASN A 240 -21.24 11.23 5.24
C ASN A 240 -21.76 12.52 5.88
N ARG A 241 -21.30 12.84 7.10
CA ARG A 241 -21.61 14.11 7.76
C ARG A 241 -20.99 15.29 7.03
N PHE A 242 -19.69 15.22 6.68
CA PHE A 242 -19.05 16.25 5.86
C PHE A 242 -19.79 16.46 4.53
N VAL A 243 -20.13 15.38 3.81
CA VAL A 243 -20.85 15.47 2.54
C VAL A 243 -22.29 15.98 2.72
N SER A 244 -23.00 15.59 3.77
CA SER A 244 -24.36 16.10 4.04
C SER A 244 -24.35 17.58 4.40
N SER A 245 -23.38 18.02 5.20
CA SER A 245 -23.13 19.44 5.50
C SER A 245 -22.85 20.23 4.23
N TRP A 246 -22.04 19.68 3.33
CA TRP A 246 -21.62 20.36 2.11
C TRP A 246 -22.66 20.32 0.98
N ARG A 247 -23.60 19.36 1.00
CA ARG A 247 -24.74 19.33 0.05
C ARG A 247 -25.64 20.56 0.20
N VAL A 248 -25.81 21.07 1.42
CA VAL A 248 -26.55 22.30 1.70
C VAL A 248 -25.77 23.55 1.24
N PHE A 249 -24.44 23.46 1.22
CA PHE A 249 -23.53 24.58 0.97
C PHE A 249 -23.09 24.74 -0.50
N LEU A 250 -23.13 23.66 -1.30
CA LEU A 250 -22.73 23.62 -2.72
C LEU A 250 -23.56 24.56 -3.62
N GLU A 251 -24.84 24.80 -3.29
CA GLU A 251 -25.68 25.77 -4.01
C GLU A 251 -25.24 27.22 -3.76
N TYR A 252 -24.71 27.52 -2.57
CA TYR A 252 -24.28 28.86 -2.18
C TYR A 252 -22.88 29.21 -2.71
N ILE A 253 -21.96 28.24 -2.66
CA ILE A 253 -20.55 28.40 -3.01
C ILE A 253 -20.32 28.65 -4.52
N ILE A 254 -21.14 28.08 -5.42
CA ILE A 254 -21.00 28.36 -6.87
C ILE A 254 -21.20 29.86 -7.16
N LEU A 255 -22.00 30.55 -6.35
CA LEU A 255 -22.25 31.98 -6.48
C LEU A 255 -21.18 32.85 -5.78
N THR A 256 -20.63 32.41 -4.64
CA THR A 256 -19.66 33.21 -3.86
C THR A 256 -18.19 33.01 -4.27
N LEU A 257 -17.82 31.85 -4.83
CA LEU A 257 -16.43 31.56 -5.21
C LEU A 257 -15.97 32.28 -6.50
N CYS A 258 -16.88 32.79 -7.32
CA CYS A 258 -16.52 33.64 -8.46
C CYS A 258 -15.90 34.99 -8.02
N SER A 259 -16.03 35.37 -6.74
CA SER A 259 -15.55 36.64 -6.21
C SER A 259 -14.28 36.55 -5.34
N LEU A 260 -13.81 35.36 -4.96
CA LEU A 260 -12.63 35.21 -4.11
C LEU A 260 -11.34 35.23 -4.95
N LYS A 261 -10.58 36.32 -4.83
CA LYS A 261 -9.19 36.40 -5.30
C LYS A 261 -8.32 35.53 -4.41
N ILE A 262 -8.10 34.30 -4.84
CA ILE A 262 -7.09 33.42 -4.25
C ILE A 262 -5.71 33.99 -4.64
N PRO A 263 -4.87 34.40 -3.67
CA PRO A 263 -3.52 34.87 -3.92
C PRO A 263 -2.57 33.75 -4.31
#